data_AF-A0A9P6R3G3-F1
#
_entry.id   AF-A0A9P6R3G3-F1
#
_cell.length_a   1.000
_cell.length_b   1.000
_cell.length_c   1.000
_cell.angle_alpha   90.00
_cell.angle_beta   90.00
_cell.angle_gamma   90.00
#
_symmetry.space_group_name_H-M   'P 1'
#
loop_
_entity.id
_entity.type
_entity.pdbx_description
1 polymer ?
#
loop_
_entity_poly.entity_id
_entity_poly.type
_entity_poly.pdbx_seq_one_letter_code
_entity_poly.pdbx_strand_id
1 'polypeptide(L)'
;MHHRADPLAFKPNPKNLVLDNENGGDDGDDDQEDGDKDDDNKTGLYRAPKMAPVHFEEDSSAVAKRLKYQARLQARAAKSRVMKDLVSEFDDRPEEMSLTNDGVHFGMGMDQKQREREDYEEANFTRTMLSKKEIARLRKGALPRFENEFENLNDFSQIAPLQDDLETNEQRRRNVLARRNERKQAAMARDSDEDEDMGGNSRNRKRSNGGDEIFDGLMADPSKRRKGKTAFDRSQRNIGRSKSNNKGKGRK
;
A
#
# COMPACT_ATOMS: atom_id res chain seq x y z
N MET A 1 73.97 7.24 0.60
CA MET A 1 73.13 8.40 0.23
C MET A 1 71.84 7.86 -0.38
N HIS A 2 70.69 8.17 0.21
CA HIS A 2 69.40 7.67 -0.27
C HIS A 2 68.95 8.52 -1.45
N HIS A 3 68.94 7.95 -2.66
CA HIS A 3 68.33 8.60 -3.81
C HIS A 3 66.81 8.60 -3.59
N ARG A 4 66.28 9.76 -3.18
CA ARG A 4 64.84 10.04 -3.18
C ARG A 4 64.34 9.81 -4.60
N ALA A 5 63.38 8.91 -4.77
CA ALA A 5 62.72 8.70 -6.06
C ALA A 5 62.12 10.02 -6.55
N ASP A 6 62.56 10.47 -7.72
CA ASP A 6 62.11 11.72 -8.34
C ASP A 6 60.68 11.52 -8.89
N PRO A 7 59.68 12.23 -8.34
CA PRO A 7 58.29 12.09 -8.78
C PRO A 7 58.03 12.60 -10.20
N LEU A 8 58.96 13.36 -10.80
CA LEU A 8 58.87 13.80 -12.19
C LEU A 8 59.39 12.77 -13.20
N ALA A 9 59.98 11.66 -12.74
CA ALA A 9 60.46 10.59 -13.63
C ALA A 9 59.32 9.77 -14.27
N PHE A 10 58.09 9.86 -13.76
CA PHE A 10 56.93 9.16 -14.31
C PHE A 10 56.36 9.92 -15.51
N LYS A 11 56.75 9.48 -16.72
CA LYS A 11 56.13 9.95 -17.98
C LYS A 11 54.75 9.31 -18.15
N PRO A 12 53.72 10.05 -18.60
CA PRO A 12 52.43 9.46 -18.90
C PRO A 12 52.56 8.42 -20.02
N ASN A 13 51.87 7.27 -19.89
CA ASN A 13 51.82 6.22 -20.91
C ASN A 13 50.55 6.37 -21.77
N PRO A 14 50.62 7.01 -22.95
CA PRO A 14 49.46 7.27 -23.78
C PRO A 14 48.85 5.99 -24.38
N LYS A 15 49.56 4.86 -24.35
CA LYS A 15 49.04 3.57 -24.84
C LYS A 15 47.86 3.05 -24.01
N ASN A 16 47.75 3.48 -22.75
CA ASN A 16 46.64 3.09 -21.87
C ASN A 16 45.33 3.83 -22.19
N LEU A 17 45.38 4.89 -23.00
CA LEU A 17 44.19 5.68 -23.37
C LEU A 17 43.54 5.19 -24.67
N VAL A 18 44.21 4.30 -25.41
CA VAL A 18 43.77 3.85 -26.75
C VAL A 18 42.98 2.55 -26.70
N LEU A 19 42.97 1.84 -25.56
CA LEU A 19 42.31 0.53 -25.42
C LEU A 19 40.76 0.59 -25.40
N ASP A 20 40.15 1.75 -25.20
CA ASP A 20 38.69 1.86 -25.00
C ASP A 20 37.90 2.40 -26.22
N ASN A 21 38.54 2.69 -27.35
CA ASN A 21 37.87 3.31 -28.50
C ASN A 21 37.59 2.38 -29.70
N GLU A 22 37.99 1.10 -29.67
CA GLU A 22 37.89 0.22 -30.86
C GLU A 22 36.97 -1.01 -30.70
N ASN A 23 36.37 -1.29 -29.54
CA ASN A 23 35.43 -2.42 -29.40
C ASN A 23 34.02 -1.97 -29.00
N GLY A 24 33.39 -1.23 -29.91
CA GLY A 24 31.94 -1.06 -29.92
C GLY A 24 31.26 -2.25 -30.58
N GLY A 25 30.63 -3.09 -29.76
CA GLY A 25 29.62 -4.07 -30.19
C GLY A 25 30.02 -5.53 -29.97
N ASP A 26 29.44 -6.17 -28.96
CA ASP A 26 28.80 -7.48 -29.16
C ASP A 26 27.78 -7.73 -28.03
N ASP A 27 26.60 -8.13 -28.45
CA ASP A 27 25.42 -8.48 -27.66
C ASP A 27 25.45 -10.01 -27.54
N GLY A 28 25.60 -10.55 -26.34
CA GLY A 28 25.87 -11.98 -26.13
C GLY A 28 25.28 -12.47 -24.82
N ASP A 29 24.00 -12.84 -24.89
CA ASP A 29 23.29 -13.73 -24.00
C ASP A 29 24.10 -15.03 -23.81
N ASP A 30 24.47 -15.38 -22.58
CA ASP A 30 24.84 -16.76 -22.26
C ASP A 30 24.44 -17.09 -20.82
N ASP A 31 23.38 -17.89 -20.76
CA ASP A 31 22.86 -18.60 -19.61
C ASP A 31 23.77 -19.82 -19.38
N GLN A 32 24.64 -19.78 -18.36
CA GLN A 32 25.28 -20.99 -17.86
C GLN A 32 25.53 -20.96 -16.36
N GLU A 33 25.00 -22.00 -15.73
CA GLU A 33 25.01 -22.34 -14.31
C GLU A 33 26.42 -22.49 -13.71
N ASP A 34 26.47 -22.18 -12.41
CA ASP A 34 27.31 -22.76 -11.36
C ASP A 34 28.82 -22.92 -11.57
N GLY A 35 29.58 -22.21 -10.73
CA GLY A 35 30.97 -22.54 -10.49
C GLY A 35 31.74 -21.48 -9.74
N ASP A 36 31.67 -21.54 -8.41
CA ASP A 36 32.64 -20.99 -7.47
C ASP A 36 34.07 -21.06 -8.01
N LYS A 37 34.74 -19.90 -8.09
CA LYS A 37 36.18 -19.73 -7.85
C LYS A 37 36.58 -18.26 -7.97
N ASP A 38 37.18 -17.82 -6.87
CA ASP A 38 38.14 -16.73 -6.81
C ASP A 38 38.99 -16.65 -8.09
N ASP A 39 38.91 -15.54 -8.79
CA ASP A 39 39.96 -15.19 -9.75
C ASP A 39 40.15 -13.68 -9.76
N ASP A 40 41.12 -13.26 -8.95
CA ASP A 40 41.85 -12.00 -9.03
C ASP A 40 42.50 -11.86 -10.42
N ASN A 41 41.72 -11.56 -11.44
CA ASN A 41 42.22 -11.32 -12.79
C ASN A 41 42.19 -9.83 -13.16
N LYS A 42 43.18 -9.13 -12.60
CA LYS A 42 44.17 -8.27 -13.30
C LYS A 42 43.69 -7.48 -14.53
N THR A 43 42.62 -6.71 -14.38
CA THR A 43 42.40 -5.51 -15.19
C THR A 43 42.09 -4.40 -14.20
N GLY A 44 42.80 -3.26 -14.27
CA GLY A 44 42.60 -2.13 -13.36
C GLY A 44 41.25 -1.42 -13.53
N LEU A 45 40.24 -2.13 -14.03
CA LEU A 45 38.92 -1.63 -14.35
C LEU A 45 38.00 -1.92 -13.17
N TYR A 46 37.57 -0.85 -12.49
CA TYR A 46 36.65 -0.96 -11.36
C TYR A 46 35.34 -1.62 -11.80
N ARG A 47 35.02 -2.75 -11.17
CA ARG A 47 33.73 -3.43 -11.33
C ARG A 47 32.86 -3.14 -10.11
N ALA A 48 31.70 -2.55 -10.35
CA ALA A 48 30.72 -2.33 -9.29
C ALA A 48 30.26 -3.67 -8.69
N PRO A 49 29.96 -3.73 -7.38
CA PRO A 49 29.50 -4.94 -6.73
C PRO A 49 28.17 -5.42 -7.33
N LYS A 50 28.08 -6.71 -7.64
CA LYS A 50 26.83 -7.35 -8.06
C LYS A 50 25.93 -7.54 -6.84
N MET A 51 24.88 -6.73 -6.72
CA MET A 51 23.90 -6.85 -5.64
C MET A 51 22.87 -7.94 -5.98
N ALA A 52 22.71 -8.93 -5.10
CA ALA A 52 21.65 -9.92 -5.23
C ALA A 52 20.27 -9.29 -4.97
N PRO A 53 19.19 -9.79 -5.59
CA PRO A 53 17.83 -9.35 -5.28
C PRO A 53 17.52 -9.53 -3.79
N VAL A 54 17.22 -8.44 -3.10
CA VAL A 54 16.74 -8.47 -1.72
C VAL A 54 15.22 -8.63 -1.76
N HIS A 55 14.70 -9.70 -1.17
CA HIS A 55 13.26 -9.87 -1.01
C HIS A 55 12.73 -8.81 -0.02
N PHE A 56 11.97 -7.86 -0.55
CA PHE A 56 11.18 -6.95 0.28
C PHE A 56 9.97 -7.71 0.82
N GLU A 57 9.93 -7.94 2.13
CA GLU A 57 8.73 -8.45 2.82
C GLU A 57 7.68 -7.34 2.96
N GLU A 58 7.16 -6.84 1.83
CA GLU A 58 5.87 -6.15 1.88
C GLU A 58 4.81 -7.25 2.08
N ASP A 59 4.06 -7.16 3.17
CA ASP A 59 2.94 -8.06 3.48
C ASP A 59 2.01 -8.14 2.26
N SER A 60 2.16 -9.18 1.42
CA SER A 60 1.45 -9.27 0.13
C SER A 60 0.00 -9.75 0.29
N SER A 61 -0.44 -9.89 1.54
CA SER A 61 -1.80 -10.23 1.94
C SER A 61 -2.83 -9.35 1.25
N ALA A 62 -3.94 -9.95 0.83
CA ALA A 62 -5.07 -9.22 0.25
C ALA A 62 -5.57 -8.10 1.17
N VAL A 63 -5.38 -8.24 2.49
CA VAL A 63 -5.73 -7.21 3.48
C VAL A 63 -4.81 -5.99 3.37
N ALA A 64 -3.49 -6.20 3.29
CA ALA A 64 -2.51 -5.12 3.17
C ALA A 64 -2.66 -4.36 1.84
N LYS A 65 -2.91 -5.07 0.73
CA LYS A 65 -3.21 -4.45 -0.57
C LYS A 65 -4.46 -3.56 -0.50
N ARG A 66 -5.51 -4.02 0.18
CA ARG A 66 -6.74 -3.23 0.38
C ARG A 66 -6.48 -2.00 1.23
N LEU A 67 -5.73 -2.13 2.32
CA LEU A 67 -5.38 -1.00 3.20
C LEU A 67 -4.56 0.06 2.44
N LYS A 68 -3.55 -0.35 1.66
CA LYS A 68 -2.76 0.56 0.81
C LYS A 68 -3.62 1.29 -0.21
N TYR A 69 -4.57 0.58 -0.84
CA TYR A 69 -5.51 1.18 -1.76
C TYR A 69 -6.42 2.22 -1.08
N GLN A 70 -6.97 1.89 0.09
CA GLN A 70 -7.79 2.80 0.89
C GLN A 70 -7.01 4.03 1.35
N ALA A 71 -5.78 3.86 1.84
CA ALA A 71 -4.92 4.98 2.22
C ALA A 71 -4.64 5.90 1.03
N ARG A 72 -4.42 5.35 -0.16
CA ARG A 72 -4.24 6.13 -1.39
C ARG A 72 -5.52 6.90 -1.78
N LEU A 73 -6.69 6.27 -1.67
CA LEU A 73 -7.97 6.94 -1.90
C LEU A 73 -8.21 8.07 -0.90
N GLN A 74 -7.93 7.84 0.39
CA GLN A 74 -8.04 8.85 1.44
C GLN A 74 -7.10 10.03 1.20
N ALA A 75 -5.83 9.76 0.88
CA ALA A 75 -4.87 10.81 0.56
C ALA A 75 -5.29 11.60 -0.69
N ARG A 76 -5.89 10.94 -1.68
CA ARG A 76 -6.41 11.59 -2.89
C ARG A 76 -7.60 12.50 -2.57
N ALA A 77 -8.58 12.02 -1.81
CA ALA A 77 -9.74 12.83 -1.46
C ALA A 77 -9.40 13.96 -0.50
N ALA A 78 -8.46 13.77 0.44
CA ALA A 78 -7.97 14.84 1.30
C ALA A 78 -7.29 15.96 0.51
N LYS A 79 -6.71 15.62 -0.65
CA LYS A 79 -6.13 16.59 -1.60
C LYS A 79 -7.17 17.21 -2.54
N SER A 80 -8.42 16.75 -2.53
CA SER A 80 -9.48 17.32 -3.38
C SER A 80 -9.77 18.76 -2.99
N ARG A 81 -10.09 19.59 -3.97
CA ARG A 81 -10.40 21.00 -3.74
C ARG A 81 -11.56 21.21 -2.78
N VAL A 82 -12.63 20.42 -2.88
CA VAL A 82 -13.79 20.54 -1.97
C VAL A 82 -13.36 20.41 -0.51
N MET A 83 -12.48 19.45 -0.20
CA MET A 83 -11.97 19.30 1.15
C MET A 83 -11.09 20.47 1.57
N LYS A 84 -10.33 21.08 0.66
CA LYS A 84 -9.54 22.28 0.96
C LYS A 84 -10.41 23.51 1.19
N ASP A 85 -11.42 23.73 0.34
CA ASP A 85 -12.36 24.85 0.45
C ASP A 85 -13.16 24.74 1.77
N LEU A 86 -13.56 23.53 2.16
CA LEU A 86 -14.16 23.29 3.48
C LEU A 86 -13.16 23.59 4.62
N VAL A 87 -11.91 23.13 4.49
CA VAL A 87 -10.90 23.41 5.51
C VAL A 87 -10.67 24.92 5.61
N SER A 88 -10.57 25.66 4.52
CA SER A 88 -10.35 27.12 4.56
C SER A 88 -11.55 27.89 5.10
N GLU A 89 -12.79 27.40 4.92
CA GLU A 89 -13.99 28.01 5.51
C GLU A 89 -14.06 27.82 7.03
N PHE A 90 -13.61 26.65 7.53
CA PHE A 90 -13.66 26.32 8.96
C PHE A 90 -12.36 26.60 9.72
N ASP A 91 -11.27 26.93 9.03
CA ASP A 91 -9.96 27.21 9.61
C ASP A 91 -9.69 28.71 9.59
N ASP A 92 -9.55 29.32 10.77
CA ASP A 92 -9.28 30.76 10.91
C ASP A 92 -7.80 31.12 10.68
N ARG A 93 -6.94 30.14 10.37
CA ARG A 93 -5.51 30.38 10.12
C ARG A 93 -5.30 31.08 8.79
N PRO A 94 -4.43 32.11 8.71
CA PRO A 94 -4.17 32.80 7.45
C PRO A 94 -3.47 31.88 6.45
N GLU A 95 -3.91 31.91 5.19
CA GLU A 95 -3.29 31.17 4.10
C GLU A 95 -2.10 31.94 3.49
N GLU A 96 -1.03 31.21 3.18
CA GLU A 96 0.11 31.73 2.44
C GLU A 96 -0.27 31.94 0.97
N MET A 97 -0.60 33.18 0.59
CA MET A 97 -0.80 33.55 -0.81
C MET A 97 0.49 34.11 -1.39
N SER A 98 0.93 33.54 -2.51
CA SER A 98 2.08 34.06 -3.27
C SER A 98 1.72 35.43 -3.85
N LEU A 99 2.42 36.48 -3.41
CA LEU A 99 2.24 37.86 -3.86
C LEU A 99 2.82 38.12 -5.27
N THR A 100 3.55 37.15 -5.82
CA THR A 100 4.19 37.27 -7.13
C THR A 100 3.13 37.31 -8.22
N ASN A 101 2.90 38.53 -8.71
CA ASN A 101 2.07 38.93 -9.85
C ASN A 101 2.55 38.35 -11.20
N ASP A 102 3.12 37.15 -11.22
CA ASP A 102 3.56 36.53 -12.48
C ASP A 102 2.37 36.07 -13.33
N GLY A 103 1.13 36.14 -12.81
CA GLY A 103 -0.09 35.81 -13.57
C GLY A 103 -0.17 34.34 -13.98
N VAL A 104 0.85 33.55 -13.65
CA VAL A 104 0.94 32.14 -13.92
C VAL A 104 0.60 31.38 -12.66
N HIS A 105 -0.68 31.42 -12.26
CA HIS A 105 -1.21 30.40 -11.37
C HIS A 105 -1.24 29.09 -12.14
N PHE A 106 -0.12 28.38 -12.13
CA PHE A 106 -0.13 26.96 -12.45
C PHE A 106 -1.06 26.31 -11.43
N GLY A 107 -2.05 25.53 -11.86
CA GLY A 107 -3.00 24.91 -10.94
C GLY A 107 -2.30 24.23 -9.75
N MET A 108 -2.97 24.17 -8.59
CA MET A 108 -2.38 23.78 -7.28
C MET A 108 -1.41 22.59 -7.30
N GLY A 109 -1.61 21.60 -8.18
CA GLY A 109 -0.71 20.45 -8.30
C GLY A 109 0.65 20.75 -8.92
N MET A 110 0.74 21.71 -9.84
CA MET A 110 2.00 22.13 -10.45
C MET A 110 2.80 23.02 -9.51
N ASP A 111 2.12 23.87 -8.74
CA ASP A 111 2.73 24.73 -7.72
C ASP A 111 3.40 23.89 -6.61
N GLN A 112 2.70 22.86 -6.10
CA GLN A 112 3.28 21.92 -5.13
C GLN A 112 4.55 21.23 -5.65
N LYS A 113 4.56 20.82 -6.93
CA LYS A 113 5.74 20.17 -7.52
C LYS A 113 6.92 21.15 -7.70
N GLN A 114 6.63 22.43 -7.94
CA GLN A 114 7.67 23.47 -8.00
C GLN A 114 8.26 23.72 -6.62
N ARG A 115 7.40 23.89 -5.60
CA ARG A 115 7.83 24.02 -4.20
C ARG A 115 8.65 22.83 -3.72
N GLU A 116 8.20 21.60 -3.97
CA GLU A 116 8.95 20.39 -3.60
C GLU A 116 10.34 20.32 -4.28
N ARG A 117 10.44 20.81 -5.52
CA ARG A 117 11.73 20.93 -6.20
C ARG A 117 12.61 21.97 -5.52
N GLU A 118 12.09 23.16 -5.24
CA GLU A 118 12.83 24.23 -4.54
C GLU A 118 13.34 23.74 -3.20
N ASP A 119 12.47 23.12 -2.39
CA ASP A 119 12.82 22.52 -1.10
C ASP A 119 13.97 21.50 -1.23
N TYR A 120 13.92 20.64 -2.26
CA TYR A 120 14.99 19.67 -2.52
C TYR A 120 16.31 20.32 -2.95
N GLU A 121 16.24 21.33 -3.81
CA GLU A 121 17.42 22.05 -4.32
C GLU A 121 18.11 22.83 -3.20
N GLU A 122 17.33 23.45 -2.31
CA GLU A 122 17.83 24.14 -1.11
C GLU A 122 18.43 23.17 -0.10
N ALA A 123 17.76 22.05 0.18
CA ALA A 123 18.24 21.06 1.14
C ALA A 123 19.56 20.40 0.70
N ASN A 124 19.73 20.17 -0.61
CA ASN A 124 20.91 19.48 -1.16
C ASN A 124 21.91 20.42 -1.82
N PHE A 125 21.65 21.72 -1.85
CA PHE A 125 22.46 22.75 -2.53
C PHE A 125 22.83 22.38 -3.98
N THR A 126 21.92 21.73 -4.70
CA THR A 126 22.13 21.30 -6.09
C THR A 126 20.94 21.63 -6.94
N ARG A 127 21.16 22.05 -8.20
CA ARG A 127 20.08 22.38 -9.13
C ARG A 127 19.63 21.15 -9.90
N THR A 128 18.32 20.90 -9.96
CA THR A 128 17.78 19.80 -10.75
C THR A 128 17.58 20.23 -12.20
N MET A 129 18.05 19.38 -13.14
CA MET A 129 17.90 19.65 -14.58
C MET A 129 16.50 19.23 -15.05
N LEU A 130 15.82 20.11 -15.79
CA LEU A 130 14.52 19.83 -16.36
C LEU A 130 14.62 18.98 -17.62
N SER A 131 13.75 17.97 -17.73
CA SER A 131 13.56 17.25 -19.00
C SER A 131 12.92 18.15 -20.04
N LYS A 132 13.27 17.98 -21.34
CA LYS A 132 12.65 18.70 -22.46
C LYS A 132 11.11 18.63 -22.42
N LYS A 133 10.54 17.50 -21.98
CA LYS A 133 9.09 17.33 -21.83
C LYS A 133 8.52 18.20 -20.71
N GLU A 134 9.22 18.33 -19.59
CA GLU A 134 8.80 19.17 -18.47
C GLU A 134 8.88 20.65 -18.83
N ILE A 135 9.96 21.05 -19.52
CA ILE A 135 10.11 22.42 -20.06
C ILE A 135 8.94 22.74 -20.99
N ALA A 136 8.57 21.82 -21.89
CA ALA A 136 7.45 22.00 -22.79
C ALA A 136 6.11 22.10 -22.05
N ARG A 137 5.89 21.32 -20.98
CA ARG A 137 4.70 21.43 -20.12
C ARG A 137 4.65 22.75 -19.38
N LEU A 138 5.77 23.17 -18.79
CA LEU A 138 5.89 24.45 -18.09
C LEU A 138 5.57 25.61 -19.04
N ARG A 139 6.13 25.61 -20.25
CA ARG A 139 5.82 26.61 -21.28
C ARG A 139 4.35 26.62 -21.71
N LYS A 140 3.71 25.45 -21.79
CA LYS A 140 2.28 25.35 -22.12
C LYS A 140 1.37 25.83 -20.99
N GLY A 141 1.77 25.58 -19.73
CA GLY A 141 1.09 26.06 -18.53
C GLY A 141 1.42 27.51 -18.16
N ALA A 142 2.50 28.08 -18.72
CA ALA A 142 2.92 29.46 -18.47
C ALA A 142 2.06 30.52 -19.17
N LEU A 143 1.20 30.09 -20.09
CA LEU A 143 0.16 30.95 -20.65
C LEU A 143 -0.95 31.04 -19.60
N PRO A 144 -1.36 32.25 -19.16
CA PRO A 144 -2.46 32.42 -18.23
C PRO A 144 -3.75 31.94 -18.92
N ARG A 145 -4.11 30.67 -18.70
CA ARG A 145 -5.35 30.10 -19.20
C ARG A 145 -6.41 30.36 -18.15
N PHE A 146 -7.44 31.10 -18.54
CA PHE A 146 -8.75 31.16 -17.88
C PHE A 146 -9.44 29.77 -17.76
N GLU A 147 -8.80 28.68 -18.21
CA GLU A 147 -9.30 27.29 -18.14
C GLU A 147 -9.26 26.68 -16.73
N ASN A 148 -8.69 27.40 -15.75
CA ASN A 148 -8.65 26.96 -14.35
C ASN A 148 -10.05 26.66 -13.80
N GLU A 149 -11.14 27.22 -14.35
CA GLU A 149 -12.51 26.97 -13.88
C GLU A 149 -13.08 25.61 -14.31
N PHE A 150 -12.70 25.09 -15.48
CA PHE A 150 -13.28 23.86 -16.03
C PHE A 150 -12.51 22.60 -15.62
N GLU A 151 -11.20 22.68 -15.37
CA GLU A 151 -10.45 21.57 -14.75
C GLU A 151 -10.98 21.20 -13.36
N ASN A 152 -11.57 22.17 -12.65
CA ASN A 152 -12.15 21.98 -11.31
C ASN A 152 -13.34 21.02 -11.26
N LEU A 153 -14.03 20.79 -12.38
CA LEU A 153 -15.21 19.92 -12.40
C LEU A 153 -14.83 18.45 -12.18
N ASN A 154 -13.58 18.07 -12.43
CA ASN A 154 -13.10 16.69 -12.25
C ASN A 154 -12.75 16.35 -10.79
N ASP A 155 -12.68 17.32 -9.88
CA ASP A 155 -12.24 17.08 -8.50
C ASP A 155 -13.26 16.35 -7.63
N PHE A 156 -14.56 16.45 -7.95
CA PHE A 156 -15.61 15.69 -7.27
C PHE A 156 -15.48 14.17 -7.48
N SER A 157 -14.90 13.75 -8.61
CA SER A 157 -14.64 12.33 -8.89
C SER A 157 -13.67 11.69 -7.90
N GLN A 158 -12.87 12.50 -7.20
CA GLN A 158 -11.87 12.03 -6.24
C GLN A 158 -12.49 11.62 -4.90
N ILE A 159 -13.67 12.16 -4.56
CA ILE A 159 -14.36 11.97 -3.29
C ILE A 159 -15.40 10.86 -3.37
N ALA A 160 -16.03 10.68 -4.54
CA ALA A 160 -17.09 9.68 -4.75
C ALA A 160 -16.71 8.25 -4.27
N PRO A 161 -15.49 7.72 -4.55
CA PRO A 161 -15.13 6.38 -4.08
C PRO A 161 -15.05 6.24 -2.55
N LEU A 162 -14.75 7.33 -1.83
CA LEU A 162 -14.74 7.29 -0.36
C LEU A 162 -16.15 7.29 0.22
N GLN A 163 -17.07 7.99 -0.42
CA GLN A 163 -18.47 8.00 -0.01
C GLN A 163 -19.07 6.59 -0.15
N ASP A 164 -18.82 5.91 -1.27
CA ASP A 164 -19.24 4.52 -1.48
C ASP A 164 -18.66 3.56 -0.42
N ASP A 165 -17.37 3.72 -0.07
CA ASP A 165 -16.72 2.93 0.97
C ASP A 165 -17.34 3.17 2.37
N LEU A 166 -17.77 4.40 2.68
CA LEU A 166 -18.47 4.72 3.91
C LEU A 166 -19.88 4.11 3.93
N GLU A 167 -20.64 4.28 2.86
CA GLU A 167 -22.01 3.76 2.73
C GLU A 167 -22.03 2.22 2.83
N THR A 168 -21.11 1.52 2.19
CA THR A 168 -21.01 0.05 2.29
C THR A 168 -20.64 -0.42 3.70
N ASN A 169 -19.76 0.31 4.40
CA ASN A 169 -19.43 0.01 5.79
C ASN A 169 -20.62 0.26 6.73
N GLU A 170 -21.36 1.34 6.53
CA GLU A 170 -22.59 1.60 7.28
C GLU A 170 -23.65 0.53 7.07
N GLN A 171 -23.88 0.10 5.83
CA GLN A 171 -24.79 -1.00 5.51
C GLN A 171 -24.37 -2.29 6.23
N ARG A 172 -23.06 -2.61 6.24
CA ARG A 172 -22.54 -3.76 7.00
C ARG A 172 -22.80 -3.63 8.49
N ARG A 173 -22.58 -2.44 9.09
CA ARG A 173 -22.86 -2.19 10.51
C ARG A 173 -24.35 -2.33 10.81
N ARG A 174 -25.23 -1.76 9.98
CA ARG A 174 -26.68 -1.92 10.10
C ARG A 174 -27.10 -3.39 10.03
N ASN A 175 -26.56 -4.16 9.10
CA ASN A 175 -26.86 -5.60 8.98
C ASN A 175 -26.43 -6.40 10.22
N VAL A 176 -25.30 -6.07 10.84
CA VAL A 176 -24.87 -6.72 12.10
C VAL A 176 -25.78 -6.32 13.27
N LEU A 177 -26.18 -5.05 13.36
CA LEU A 177 -27.09 -4.56 14.39
C LEU A 177 -28.49 -5.17 14.24
N ALA A 178 -29.02 -5.25 13.02
CA ALA A 178 -30.29 -5.91 12.72
C ALA A 178 -30.28 -7.36 13.18
N ARG A 179 -29.24 -8.14 12.82
CA ARG A 179 -29.07 -9.53 13.28
C ARG A 179 -28.96 -9.65 14.81
N ARG A 180 -28.34 -8.67 15.48
CA ARG A 180 -28.24 -8.65 16.95
C ARG A 180 -29.61 -8.35 17.58
N ASN A 181 -30.36 -7.42 17.01
CA ASN A 181 -31.69 -7.04 17.48
C ASN A 181 -32.69 -8.19 17.29
N GLU A 182 -32.66 -8.87 16.14
CA GLU A 182 -33.45 -10.09 15.89
C GLU A 182 -33.16 -11.17 16.92
N ARG A 183 -31.88 -11.42 17.24
CA ARG A 183 -31.50 -12.41 18.28
C ARG A 183 -32.00 -12.01 19.66
N LYS A 184 -31.95 -10.73 20.01
CA LYS A 184 -32.45 -10.22 21.29
C LYS A 184 -33.97 -10.35 21.38
N GLN A 185 -34.69 -10.00 20.31
CA GLN A 185 -36.14 -10.17 20.22
C GLN A 185 -36.52 -11.64 20.31
N ALA A 186 -35.82 -12.54 19.61
CA ALA A 186 -36.06 -13.99 19.69
C ALA A 186 -35.71 -14.58 21.07
N ALA A 187 -34.78 -13.99 21.82
CA ALA A 187 -34.50 -14.39 23.20
C ALA A 187 -35.58 -13.90 24.17
N MET A 188 -36.08 -12.67 24.00
CA MET A 188 -37.18 -12.13 24.79
C MET A 188 -38.51 -12.85 24.52
N ALA A 189 -38.80 -13.17 23.26
CA ALA A 189 -40.00 -13.93 22.89
C ALA A 189 -40.01 -15.34 23.51
N ARG A 190 -38.83 -15.95 23.72
CA ARG A 190 -38.71 -17.24 24.42
C ARG A 190 -38.89 -17.14 25.92
N ASP A 191 -38.63 -15.97 26.50
CA ASP A 191 -38.76 -15.71 27.94
C ASP A 191 -40.22 -15.34 28.29
N SER A 192 -40.95 -14.71 27.34
CA SER A 192 -42.36 -14.35 27.50
C SER A 192 -43.35 -15.50 27.27
N ASP A 193 -42.92 -16.59 26.64
CA ASP A 193 -43.75 -17.78 26.40
C ASP A 193 -43.66 -18.83 27.55
N GLU A 194 -42.96 -18.52 28.67
CA GLU A 194 -42.79 -19.44 29.81
C GLU A 194 -43.73 -19.19 31.02
N ASP A 195 -44.73 -18.30 30.91
CA ASP A 195 -45.67 -18.01 32.02
C ASP A 195 -47.02 -18.76 31.96
N GLU A 196 -47.21 -19.75 31.08
CA GLU A 196 -48.40 -20.62 31.08
C GLU A 196 -48.09 -22.11 30.83
N ASP A 197 -47.37 -22.77 31.76
CA ASP A 197 -47.69 -24.18 32.10
C ASP A 197 -47.08 -24.60 33.45
N MET A 198 -47.92 -24.65 34.49
CA MET A 198 -47.60 -25.32 35.76
C MET A 198 -47.64 -26.84 35.56
N GLY A 199 -46.56 -27.42 35.03
CA GLY A 199 -46.46 -28.86 34.80
C GLY A 199 -45.01 -29.33 34.68
N GLY A 200 -44.45 -29.85 35.78
CA GLY A 200 -43.02 -30.07 35.93
C GLY A 200 -42.37 -31.06 34.94
N ASN A 201 -41.17 -30.70 34.47
CA ASN A 201 -40.05 -31.63 34.33
C ASN A 201 -38.73 -30.86 34.12
N SER A 202 -38.02 -30.56 35.21
CA SER A 202 -36.73 -29.88 35.20
C SER A 202 -35.64 -30.77 34.59
N ARG A 203 -35.50 -30.78 33.26
CA ARG A 203 -34.27 -31.27 32.60
C ARG A 203 -33.20 -30.20 32.71
N ASN A 204 -32.44 -30.31 33.79
CA ASN A 204 -31.25 -29.56 34.13
C ASN A 204 -30.23 -29.54 32.96
N ARG A 205 -30.36 -28.56 32.05
CA ARG A 205 -29.27 -28.21 31.12
C ARG A 205 -28.30 -27.34 31.90
N LYS A 206 -27.28 -27.99 32.45
CA LYS A 206 -26.11 -27.40 33.11
C LYS A 206 -25.52 -26.31 32.20
N ARG A 207 -25.96 -25.06 32.38
CA ARG A 207 -25.30 -23.87 31.87
C ARG A 207 -23.99 -23.76 32.65
N SER A 208 -22.88 -24.09 32.00
CA SER A 208 -21.56 -23.81 32.54
C SER A 208 -21.45 -22.30 32.72
N ASN A 209 -21.23 -21.91 33.98
CA ASN A 209 -20.92 -20.55 34.38
C ASN A 209 -19.68 -20.09 33.60
N GLY A 210 -19.86 -19.11 32.72
CA GLY A 210 -18.83 -18.49 31.90
C GLY A 210 -19.11 -16.99 31.83
N GLY A 211 -19.30 -16.38 33.00
CA GLY A 211 -19.19 -14.94 33.14
C GLY A 211 -17.72 -14.58 32.99
N ASP A 212 -17.40 -13.93 31.86
CA ASP A 212 -16.20 -13.10 31.58
C ASP A 212 -15.72 -13.19 30.10
N GLU A 213 -16.57 -13.60 29.15
CA GLU A 213 -16.20 -13.66 27.72
C GLU A 213 -16.69 -12.47 26.86
N ILE A 214 -16.85 -11.28 27.43
CA ILE A 214 -17.18 -10.09 26.61
C ILE A 214 -15.91 -9.48 25.97
N PHE A 215 -14.72 -9.77 26.50
CA PHE A 215 -13.44 -9.14 26.09
C PHE A 215 -12.31 -10.11 25.69
N ASP A 216 -12.56 -11.43 25.58
CA ASP A 216 -11.54 -12.45 25.30
C ASP A 216 -11.03 -12.47 23.82
N GLY A 217 -11.52 -11.56 22.98
CA GLY A 217 -11.09 -11.43 21.60
C GLY A 217 -10.01 -10.36 21.34
N LEU A 218 -9.78 -9.46 22.30
CA LEU A 218 -8.98 -8.25 22.06
C LEU A 218 -7.62 -8.24 22.78
N MET A 219 -7.43 -9.07 23.81
CA MET A 219 -6.24 -9.10 24.68
C MET A 219 -5.77 -10.52 25.04
N ALA A 220 -6.01 -11.52 24.19
CA ALA A 220 -5.59 -12.90 24.46
C ALA A 220 -4.16 -13.20 23.97
N ASP A 221 -3.30 -13.64 24.90
CA ASP A 221 -1.98 -14.24 24.64
C ASP A 221 -2.13 -15.45 23.68
N PRO A 222 -1.41 -15.47 22.53
CA PRO A 222 -1.58 -16.49 21.49
C PRO A 222 -1.23 -17.91 21.97
N SER A 223 -0.54 -18.06 23.11
CA SER A 223 -0.15 -19.35 23.67
C SER A 223 -1.29 -20.14 24.35
N LYS A 224 -2.39 -19.47 24.72
CA LYS A 224 -3.49 -20.09 25.52
C LYS A 224 -4.72 -20.52 24.71
N ARG A 225 -4.67 -20.45 23.38
CA ARG A 225 -5.82 -20.82 22.54
C ARG A 225 -6.10 -22.33 22.68
N ARG A 226 -7.21 -22.67 23.35
CA ARG A 226 -7.76 -24.04 23.36
C ARG A 226 -7.88 -24.49 21.90
N LYS A 227 -7.32 -25.66 21.55
CA LYS A 227 -7.45 -26.31 20.24
C LYS A 227 -8.92 -26.66 19.93
N GLY A 228 -9.72 -25.64 19.63
CA GLY A 228 -11.04 -25.78 19.05
C GLY A 228 -10.90 -26.07 17.57
N LYS A 229 -11.68 -27.02 17.06
CA LYS A 229 -11.72 -27.38 15.64
C LYS A 229 -11.94 -26.13 14.79
N THR A 230 -10.95 -25.79 13.98
CA THR A 230 -10.95 -24.61 13.12
C THR A 230 -12.02 -24.74 12.03
N ALA A 231 -12.34 -23.64 11.35
CA ALA A 231 -13.25 -23.68 10.20
C ALA A 231 -12.77 -24.67 9.11
N PHE A 232 -11.46 -24.83 8.97
CA PHE A 232 -10.80 -25.78 8.07
C PHE A 232 -11.05 -27.25 8.46
N ASP A 233 -11.04 -27.58 9.76
CA ASP A 233 -11.34 -28.94 10.25
C ASP A 233 -12.81 -29.33 10.05
N ARG A 234 -13.70 -28.35 9.91
CA ARG A 234 -15.13 -28.57 9.63
C ARG A 234 -15.38 -28.82 8.14
N SER A 235 -14.64 -28.16 7.24
CA SER A 235 -14.79 -28.36 5.79
C SER A 235 -14.27 -29.72 5.31
N GLN A 236 -13.15 -30.20 5.88
CA GLN A 236 -12.58 -31.54 5.61
C GLN A 236 -13.60 -32.68 5.88
N ARG A 237 -14.41 -32.58 6.94
CA ARG A 237 -15.44 -33.58 7.24
C ARG A 237 -16.58 -33.63 6.23
N ASN A 238 -16.92 -32.49 5.62
CA ASN A 238 -17.98 -32.43 4.60
C ASN A 238 -17.49 -33.03 3.28
N ILE A 239 -16.19 -32.91 2.96
CA ILE A 239 -15.57 -33.55 1.79
C ILE A 239 -15.50 -35.08 1.94
N GLY A 240 -15.28 -35.59 3.16
CA GLY A 240 -15.27 -37.04 3.42
C GLY A 240 -16.64 -37.71 3.25
N ARG A 241 -17.73 -37.00 3.53
CA ARG A 241 -19.10 -37.52 3.43
C ARG A 241 -19.63 -37.61 1.99
N SER A 242 -19.13 -36.80 1.06
CA SER A 242 -19.57 -36.87 -0.35
C SER A 242 -18.95 -38.03 -1.11
N LYS A 243 -17.77 -38.54 -0.69
CA LYS A 243 -17.08 -39.66 -1.35
C LYS A 243 -17.67 -41.04 -1.04
N SER A 244 -18.43 -41.20 0.05
CA SER A 244 -19.02 -42.50 0.42
C SER A 244 -20.36 -42.81 -0.28
N ASN A 245 -21.02 -41.82 -0.88
CA ASN A 245 -22.34 -42.00 -1.51
C ASN A 245 -22.29 -42.36 -3.01
N ASN A 246 -21.10 -42.51 -3.61
CA ASN A 246 -20.98 -42.79 -5.06
C ASN A 246 -20.45 -44.20 -5.41
N LYS A 247 -20.51 -45.16 -4.47
CA LYS A 247 -20.30 -46.58 -4.75
C LYS A 247 -21.62 -47.33 -4.60
N GLY A 248 -22.46 -47.31 -5.63
CA GLY A 248 -23.71 -48.06 -5.56
C GLY A 248 -24.70 -47.87 -6.69
N LYS A 249 -24.27 -47.75 -7.96
CA LYS A 249 -25.13 -48.03 -9.13
C LYS A 249 -24.30 -48.64 -10.27
N GLY A 250 -23.92 -49.92 -10.08
CA GLY A 250 -23.44 -50.78 -11.14
C GLY A 250 -24.61 -51.31 -11.96
N ARG A 251 -24.52 -51.15 -13.27
CA ARG A 251 -25.49 -51.55 -14.29
C ARG A 251 -25.60 -53.09 -14.35
N LYS A 252 -26.81 -53.61 -14.43
CA LYS A 252 -27.14 -54.89 -15.08
C LYS A 252 -28.25 -54.60 -16.08
#